data_AF-A0A934X9T9-F1
#
_entry.id   AF-A0A934X9T9-F1
#
_cell.length_a   1.000
_cell.length_b   1.000
_cell.length_c   1.000
_cell.angle_alpha   90.00
_cell.angle_beta   90.00
_cell.angle_gamma   90.00
#
_symmetry.space_group_name_H-M   'P 1'
#
loop_
_entity.id
_entity.type
_entity.pdbx_description
1 polymer ?
#
loop_
_entity_poly.entity_id
_entity_poly.type
_entity_poly.pdbx_seq_one_letter_code
_entity_poly.pdbx_strand_id
1 'polypeptide(L)'
;MKFIALNPGHNATSMRRLVLAVTTIACAGVSSIAAAQSKLGSYTGTIEISGTQFGPEVTYRASVKVSLPVSQRSGSSIEAEFLSGEAPNATVLLSQWDISNTEKTKDSGGQFNSYTCSLAGPTEIPMSATGVLDVNLKEKKHTLSLTLVSTTDVAFNCKHSRSGPYKSKKGIALTLGTGAPGMQSETPLPFSDPSHLTAKYTLMPTAATKGEYGPINQVWDLKLK
;
A
#
# COMPACT_ATOMS: atom_id res chain seq x y z
N MET A 1 -0.89 8.36 18.56
CA MET A 1 -0.59 8.18 17.13
C MET A 1 -1.81 8.58 16.32
N LYS A 2 -1.73 9.62 15.48
CA LYS A 2 -2.83 10.02 14.60
C LYS A 2 -2.47 9.51 13.21
N PHE A 3 -2.93 8.31 12.88
CA PHE A 3 -2.77 7.73 11.55
C PHE A 3 -3.58 8.60 10.56
N ILE A 4 -2.97 8.99 9.44
CA ILE A 4 -3.76 9.30 8.25
C ILE A 4 -4.10 7.94 7.67
N ALA A 5 -5.12 7.31 8.26
CA ALA A 5 -5.63 6.04 7.80
C ALA A 5 -6.46 6.28 6.53
N LEU A 6 -6.13 5.54 5.48
CA LEU A 6 -7.06 5.21 4.41
C LEU A 6 -8.22 4.48 5.10
N ASN A 7 -9.39 5.11 5.17
CA ASN A 7 -10.53 4.61 5.93
C ASN A 7 -11.05 3.31 5.26
N PRO A 8 -11.06 2.14 5.92
CA PRO A 8 -11.82 1.01 5.45
C PRO A 8 -13.28 1.26 5.86
N GLY A 9 -14.14 1.50 4.89
CA GLY A 9 -15.57 1.71 5.11
C GLY A 9 -16.16 0.62 6.00
N HIS A 10 -16.79 1.07 7.10
CA HIS A 10 -17.69 0.26 7.90
C HIS A 10 -18.81 -0.31 7.03
N ASN A 11 -18.99 -1.63 7.07
CA ASN A 11 -20.31 -2.23 7.07
C ASN A 11 -20.28 -3.45 7.99
N ALA A 12 -20.89 -3.27 9.16
CA ALA A 12 -21.20 -4.33 10.08
C ALA A 12 -22.46 -5.06 9.57
N THR A 13 -22.30 -6.29 9.12
CA THR A 13 -23.42 -7.22 8.97
C THR A 13 -23.14 -8.44 9.84
N SER A 14 -23.88 -8.46 10.96
CA SER A 14 -23.96 -9.53 11.94
C SER A 14 -24.28 -10.88 11.30
N MET A 15 -23.42 -11.87 11.50
CA MET A 15 -23.83 -13.28 11.51
C MET A 15 -23.08 -14.04 12.60
N ARG A 16 -23.77 -14.24 13.72
CA ARG A 16 -23.43 -15.21 14.76
C ARG A 16 -23.32 -16.61 14.15
N ARG A 17 -22.16 -17.28 14.24
CA ARG A 17 -22.09 -18.75 14.38
C ARG A 17 -20.88 -19.19 15.21
N LEU A 18 -21.22 -19.79 16.35
CA LEU A 18 -20.58 -20.91 17.04
C LEU A 18 -19.05 -20.91 17.17
N VAL A 19 -18.56 -20.50 18.34
CA VAL A 19 -17.25 -20.89 18.86
C VAL A 19 -17.38 -22.33 19.35
N LEU A 20 -16.72 -23.27 18.67
CA LEU A 20 -16.41 -24.57 19.23
C LEU A 20 -14.90 -24.63 19.46
N ALA A 21 -14.51 -24.55 20.72
CA ALA A 21 -13.17 -24.81 21.17
C ALA A 21 -12.85 -26.29 20.97
N VAL A 22 -11.75 -26.61 20.28
CA VAL A 22 -11.09 -27.91 20.40
C VAL A 22 -9.63 -27.68 20.74
N THR A 23 -9.26 -28.42 21.78
CA THR A 23 -8.04 -28.50 22.57
C THR A 23 -6.73 -28.69 21.82
N THR A 24 -5.71 -28.05 22.40
CA THR A 24 -4.26 -28.28 22.35
C THR A 24 -3.78 -29.68 21.96
N ILE A 25 -2.93 -29.75 20.93
CA ILE A 25 -1.89 -30.79 20.78
C ILE A 25 -0.52 -30.10 20.69
N ALA A 26 0.42 -30.74 21.38
CA ALA A 26 1.74 -30.26 21.79
C ALA A 26 2.72 -29.93 20.65
N CYS A 27 3.70 -29.10 21.03
CA CYS A 27 4.87 -28.68 20.27
C CYS A 27 5.66 -29.84 19.65
N ALA A 28 5.87 -29.79 18.33
CA ALA A 28 7.10 -30.21 17.68
C ALA A 28 7.14 -29.67 16.23
N GLY A 29 8.06 -28.74 15.95
CA GLY A 29 8.49 -28.42 14.58
C GLY A 29 7.67 -27.38 13.81
N VAL A 30 7.67 -26.12 14.25
CA VAL A 30 7.26 -24.99 13.40
C VAL A 30 8.48 -24.14 13.06
N SER A 31 9.38 -24.71 12.26
CA SER A 31 10.46 -23.95 11.60
C SER A 31 10.46 -24.19 10.08
N SER A 32 9.42 -24.83 9.56
CA SER A 32 9.40 -25.38 8.19
C SER A 32 8.55 -24.59 7.20
N ILE A 33 7.76 -23.60 7.63
CA ILE A 33 6.98 -22.76 6.69
C ILE A 33 7.92 -21.83 5.90
N ALA A 34 8.90 -21.22 6.57
CA ALA A 34 9.91 -20.38 5.93
C ALA A 34 10.82 -21.16 4.94
N ALA A 35 11.10 -22.43 5.22
CA ALA A 35 11.95 -23.27 4.37
C ALA A 35 11.22 -23.78 3.11
N ALA A 36 9.90 -24.01 3.17
CA ALA A 36 9.11 -24.43 2.01
C ALA A 36 8.87 -23.28 1.02
N GLN A 37 8.65 -22.05 1.52
CA GLN A 37 8.55 -20.84 0.68
C GLN A 37 9.84 -20.54 -0.08
N SER A 38 11.01 -20.87 0.47
CA SER A 38 12.31 -20.62 -0.18
C SER A 38 12.48 -21.29 -1.55
N LYS A 39 11.73 -22.37 -1.85
CA LYS A 39 11.81 -23.09 -3.13
C LYS A 39 10.92 -22.51 -4.24
N LEU A 40 9.95 -21.67 -3.89
CA LEU A 40 8.96 -21.14 -4.84
C LEU A 40 9.43 -19.85 -5.51
N GLY A 41 10.45 -19.20 -4.95
CA GLY A 41 11.02 -17.95 -5.42
C GLY A 41 10.31 -16.72 -4.86
N SER A 42 10.74 -15.54 -5.31
CA SER A 42 10.11 -14.27 -4.94
C SER A 42 10.11 -13.30 -6.11
N TYR A 43 8.99 -12.60 -6.32
CA TYR A 43 8.99 -11.43 -7.18
C TYR A 43 9.66 -10.26 -6.45
N THR A 44 10.79 -9.81 -6.98
CA THR A 44 11.55 -8.69 -6.44
C THR A 44 11.65 -7.59 -7.46
N GLY A 45 11.54 -6.34 -7.03
CA GLY A 45 11.68 -5.23 -7.96
C GLY A 45 11.14 -3.92 -7.43
N THR A 46 10.84 -3.02 -8.36
CA THR A 46 10.44 -1.64 -8.06
C THR A 46 9.08 -1.30 -8.62
N ILE A 47 8.33 -0.53 -7.84
CA ILE A 47 7.07 0.08 -8.25
C ILE A 47 7.21 1.59 -8.02
N GLU A 48 7.30 2.35 -9.09
CA GLU A 48 7.25 3.80 -9.03
C GLU A 48 5.81 4.26 -9.01
N ILE A 49 5.45 5.15 -8.09
CA ILE A 49 4.10 5.67 -7.96
C ILE A 49 4.08 7.19 -7.85
N SER A 50 3.02 7.79 -8.38
CA SER A 50 2.65 9.18 -8.11
C SER A 50 1.14 9.33 -8.13
N GLY A 51 0.61 10.22 -7.29
CA GLY A 51 -0.82 10.43 -7.24
C GLY A 51 -1.21 11.58 -6.34
N THR A 52 -2.53 11.75 -6.20
CA THR A 52 -3.13 12.75 -5.34
C THR A 52 -4.22 12.18 -4.44
N GLN A 53 -4.45 12.83 -3.31
CA GLN A 53 -5.59 12.58 -2.41
C GLN A 53 -6.29 13.91 -2.12
N PHE A 54 -7.56 13.85 -1.77
CA PHE A 54 -8.42 14.99 -1.51
C PHE A 54 -8.95 14.95 -0.08
N GLY A 55 -8.87 16.08 0.61
CA GLY A 55 -9.37 16.30 1.97
C GLY A 55 -8.58 15.63 3.11
N PRO A 56 -7.43 16.15 3.56
CA PRO A 56 -6.60 17.24 3.03
C PRO A 56 -6.00 16.90 1.66
N GLU A 57 -5.64 17.91 0.86
CA GLU A 57 -4.98 17.67 -0.42
C GLU A 57 -3.58 17.09 -0.18
N VAL A 58 -3.29 15.95 -0.81
CA VAL A 58 -1.97 15.31 -0.77
C VAL A 58 -1.47 15.12 -2.18
N THR A 59 -0.22 15.47 -2.46
CA THR A 59 0.49 15.10 -3.69
C THR A 59 1.75 14.34 -3.32
N TYR A 60 1.98 13.18 -3.95
CA TYR A 60 3.11 12.32 -3.59
C TYR A 60 3.81 11.70 -4.79
N ARG A 61 5.10 11.40 -4.61
CA ARG A 61 5.91 10.55 -5.48
C ARG A 61 6.77 9.62 -4.64
N ALA A 62 6.80 8.35 -5.02
CA ALA A 62 7.56 7.34 -4.30
C ALA A 62 8.11 6.26 -5.24
N SER A 63 9.22 5.64 -4.85
CA SER A 63 9.72 4.40 -5.43
C SER A 63 9.69 3.32 -4.36
N VAL A 64 8.90 2.27 -4.60
CA VAL A 64 8.72 1.15 -3.68
C VAL A 64 9.60 0.00 -4.15
N LYS A 65 10.57 -0.40 -3.35
CA LYS A 65 11.29 -1.67 -3.51
C LYS A 65 10.56 -2.74 -2.72
N VAL A 66 10.19 -3.84 -3.36
CA VAL A 66 9.47 -4.95 -2.72
C VAL A 66 10.14 -6.30 -2.99
N SER A 67 9.97 -7.21 -2.04
CA SER A 67 10.16 -8.65 -2.22
C SER A 67 8.86 -9.34 -1.84
N LEU A 68 8.23 -10.01 -2.80
CA LEU A 68 6.95 -10.69 -2.67
C LEU A 68 7.20 -12.21 -2.76
N PRO A 69 7.29 -12.93 -1.62
CA PRO A 69 7.54 -14.36 -1.63
C PRO A 69 6.37 -15.11 -2.29
N VAL A 70 6.68 -16.07 -3.17
CA VAL A 70 5.64 -16.90 -3.78
C VAL A 70 5.09 -17.86 -2.73
N SER A 71 3.77 -17.82 -2.51
CA SER A 71 3.05 -18.70 -1.59
C SER A 71 2.62 -19.99 -2.30
N GLN A 72 2.26 -19.91 -3.59
CA GLN A 72 1.81 -21.05 -4.37
C GLN A 72 2.25 -20.95 -5.83
N ARG A 73 2.62 -22.10 -6.42
CA ARG A 73 2.97 -22.21 -7.83
C ARG A 73 2.39 -23.49 -8.42
N SER A 74 1.66 -23.36 -9.52
CA SER A 74 1.09 -24.45 -10.29
C SER A 74 1.46 -24.34 -11.77
N GLY A 75 1.09 -25.33 -12.58
CA GLY A 75 1.27 -25.26 -14.04
C GLY A 75 0.45 -24.16 -14.71
N SER A 76 -0.51 -23.54 -14.00
CA SER A 76 -1.40 -22.51 -14.55
C SER A 76 -1.43 -21.19 -13.77
N SER A 77 -0.83 -21.14 -12.59
CA SER A 77 -0.83 -19.93 -11.75
C SER A 77 0.43 -19.79 -10.90
N ILE A 78 0.77 -18.56 -10.55
CA ILE A 78 1.75 -18.21 -9.52
C ILE A 78 1.08 -17.19 -8.60
N GLU A 79 1.12 -17.43 -7.30
CA GLU A 79 0.46 -16.60 -6.30
C GLU A 79 1.48 -16.21 -5.22
N ALA A 80 1.43 -14.96 -4.81
CA ALA A 80 2.17 -14.43 -3.67
C ALA A 80 1.19 -13.68 -2.78
N GLU A 81 0.74 -14.34 -1.72
CA GLU A 81 -0.03 -13.75 -0.63
C GLU A 81 0.92 -13.47 0.53
N PHE A 82 0.79 -12.30 1.15
CA PHE A 82 1.68 -11.88 2.22
C PHE A 82 0.93 -11.08 3.27
N LEU A 83 0.97 -11.58 4.51
CA LEU A 83 0.31 -10.99 5.67
C LEU A 83 1.28 -10.12 6.48
N SER A 84 0.73 -9.17 7.24
CA SER A 84 1.50 -8.30 8.12
C SER A 84 2.09 -9.15 9.24
N GLY A 85 3.39 -9.47 9.14
CA GLY A 85 4.09 -10.36 10.08
C GLY A 85 4.93 -11.44 9.39
N GLU A 86 4.66 -11.73 8.10
CA GLU A 86 5.42 -12.70 7.30
C GLU A 86 6.69 -12.10 6.64
N ALA A 87 6.97 -10.84 6.95
CA ALA A 87 8.17 -10.09 6.56
C ALA A 87 8.47 -9.98 5.04
N PRO A 88 7.51 -9.61 4.16
CA PRO A 88 7.91 -8.98 2.91
C PRO A 88 8.66 -7.68 3.22
N ASN A 89 9.96 -7.65 2.91
CA ASN A 89 10.76 -6.45 3.06
C ASN A 89 10.32 -5.45 1.98
N ALA A 90 9.60 -4.41 2.38
CA ALA A 90 9.30 -3.27 1.55
C ALA A 90 10.06 -2.04 2.05
N THR A 91 10.71 -1.37 1.12
CA THR A 91 11.41 -0.11 1.40
C THR A 91 10.91 0.92 0.42
N VAL A 92 10.47 2.07 0.93
CA VAL A 92 9.91 3.13 0.11
C VAL A 92 10.80 4.35 0.17
N LEU A 93 11.30 4.78 -0.98
CA LEU A 93 11.91 6.09 -1.14
C LEU A 93 10.80 7.10 -1.46
N LEU A 94 10.44 7.92 -0.47
CA LEU A 94 9.59 9.09 -0.71
C LEU A 94 10.45 10.22 -1.24
N SER A 95 10.15 10.68 -2.46
CA SER A 95 10.81 11.84 -3.07
C SER A 95 9.98 13.11 -2.98
N GLN A 96 8.65 12.97 -2.86
CA GLN A 96 7.72 14.08 -2.66
C GLN A 96 6.56 13.62 -1.78
N TRP A 97 6.19 14.46 -0.81
CA TRP A 97 4.96 14.33 -0.05
C TRP A 97 4.54 15.71 0.44
N ASP A 98 3.56 16.29 -0.23
CA ASP A 98 3.01 17.61 0.09
C ASP A 98 1.58 17.45 0.57
N ILE A 99 1.26 18.09 1.70
CA ILE A 99 -0.06 18.08 2.32
C ILE A 99 -0.51 19.54 2.43
N SER A 100 -1.73 19.84 2.01
CA SER A 100 -2.36 21.13 2.24
C SER A 100 -3.80 20.96 2.73
N ASN A 101 -4.24 21.88 3.59
CA ASN A 101 -5.63 21.93 4.01
C ASN A 101 -6.01 23.36 4.33
N THR A 102 -7.24 23.73 3.97
CA THR A 102 -7.87 24.98 4.39
C THR A 102 -9.23 24.64 4.98
N GLU A 103 -9.51 25.13 6.19
CA GLU A 103 -10.81 24.95 6.82
C GLU A 103 -11.92 25.60 6.00
N LYS A 104 -13.11 24.98 5.99
CA LYS A 104 -14.26 25.47 5.21
C LYS A 104 -14.99 26.64 5.89
N THR A 105 -14.76 26.83 7.18
CA THR A 105 -15.40 27.86 8.00
C THR A 105 -14.36 28.78 8.58
N LYS A 106 -14.71 30.06 8.69
CA LYS A 106 -13.87 31.05 9.36
C LYS A 106 -13.87 30.80 10.87
N ASP A 107 -12.75 31.12 11.50
CA ASP A 107 -12.65 31.21 12.94
C ASP A 107 -13.46 32.41 13.48
N SER A 108 -13.50 32.56 14.81
CA SER A 108 -14.15 33.70 15.47
C SER A 108 -13.54 35.07 15.11
N GLY A 109 -12.32 35.09 14.53
CA GLY A 109 -11.65 36.28 14.01
C GLY A 109 -11.92 36.55 12.53
N GLY A 110 -12.80 35.78 11.89
CA GLY A 110 -13.19 35.97 10.49
C GLY A 110 -12.16 35.49 9.46
N GLN A 111 -11.15 34.71 9.87
CA GLN A 111 -10.11 34.18 9.00
C GLN A 111 -10.22 32.66 8.84
N PHE A 112 -9.76 32.12 7.71
CA PHE A 112 -9.68 30.68 7.52
C PHE A 112 -8.37 30.14 8.07
N ASN A 113 -8.41 29.05 8.84
CA ASN A 113 -7.19 28.34 9.20
C ASN A 113 -6.74 27.47 8.03
N SER A 114 -5.45 27.47 7.77
CA SER A 114 -4.86 26.59 6.78
C SER A 114 -3.49 26.13 7.23
N TYR A 115 -3.07 24.98 6.73
CA TYR A 115 -1.72 24.50 6.89
C TYR A 115 -1.21 23.88 5.60
N THR A 116 0.11 23.95 5.44
CA THR A 116 0.85 23.22 4.42
C THR A 116 1.97 22.46 5.10
N CYS A 117 2.30 21.27 4.61
CA CYS A 117 3.42 20.46 5.04
C CYS A 117 4.08 19.87 3.82
N SER A 118 5.40 19.94 3.75
CA SER A 118 6.19 19.27 2.72
C SER A 118 7.22 18.36 3.39
N LEU A 119 7.50 17.25 2.72
CA LEU A 119 8.56 16.32 3.11
C LEU A 119 9.86 17.10 3.37
N ALA A 120 10.51 16.87 4.51
CA ALA A 120 11.71 17.64 4.88
C ALA A 120 12.90 17.40 3.94
N GLY A 121 12.91 16.25 3.25
CA GLY A 121 13.84 15.86 2.19
C GLY A 121 13.57 14.41 1.77
N PRO A 122 14.10 13.95 0.62
CA PRO A 122 13.92 12.57 0.19
C PRO A 122 14.32 11.58 1.29
N THR A 123 13.46 10.62 1.59
CA THR A 123 13.64 9.72 2.74
C THR A 123 13.30 8.28 2.35
N GLU A 124 14.19 7.36 2.67
CA GLU A 124 13.97 5.92 2.53
C GLU A 124 13.39 5.37 3.84
N ILE A 125 12.25 4.69 3.75
CA ILE A 125 11.43 4.31 4.90
C ILE A 125 11.12 2.82 4.83
N PRO A 126 11.44 2.05 5.88
CA PRO A 126 10.98 0.67 5.98
C PRO A 126 9.45 0.66 6.15
N MET A 127 8.78 -0.20 5.39
CA MET A 127 7.33 -0.37 5.46
C MET A 127 6.96 -1.83 5.67
N SER A 128 5.92 -2.05 6.46
CA SER A 128 5.22 -3.33 6.51
C SER A 128 4.32 -3.44 5.28
N ALA A 129 4.47 -4.52 4.52
CA ALA A 129 3.67 -4.78 3.32
C ALA A 129 2.61 -5.88 3.57
N THR A 130 1.42 -5.67 3.03
CA THR A 130 0.33 -6.65 2.96
C THR A 130 -0.32 -6.65 1.61
N GLY A 131 -0.75 -7.81 1.12
CA GLY A 131 -1.31 -7.88 -0.22
C GLY A 131 -1.26 -9.23 -0.88
N VAL A 132 -1.61 -9.20 -2.17
CA VAL A 132 -1.70 -10.37 -3.04
C VAL A 132 -1.20 -9.99 -4.43
N LEU A 133 -0.37 -10.85 -5.01
CA LEU A 133 -0.03 -10.87 -6.44
C LEU A 133 -0.48 -12.20 -7.03
N ASP A 134 -1.34 -12.15 -8.03
CA ASP A 134 -1.78 -13.34 -8.77
C ASP A 134 -1.30 -13.26 -10.21
N VAL A 135 -0.74 -14.34 -10.73
CA VAL A 135 -0.26 -14.46 -12.11
C VAL A 135 -0.93 -15.66 -12.76
N ASN A 136 -1.84 -15.40 -13.70
CA ASN A 136 -2.52 -16.41 -14.48
C ASN A 136 -1.71 -16.70 -15.75
N LEU A 137 -1.10 -17.89 -15.81
CA LEU A 137 -0.22 -18.31 -16.91
C LEU A 137 -0.99 -18.67 -18.18
N LYS A 138 -2.25 -19.08 -18.06
CA LYS A 138 -3.11 -19.43 -19.20
C LYS A 138 -3.59 -18.17 -19.92
N GLU A 139 -4.08 -17.21 -19.15
CA GLU A 139 -4.60 -15.94 -19.69
C GLU A 139 -3.50 -14.92 -19.96
N LYS A 140 -2.28 -15.17 -19.48
CA LYS A 140 -1.13 -14.26 -19.52
C LYS A 140 -1.45 -12.91 -18.90
N LYS A 141 -2.10 -12.95 -17.73
CA LYS A 141 -2.50 -11.76 -16.98
C LYS A 141 -2.07 -11.85 -15.52
N HIS A 142 -1.89 -10.70 -14.89
CA HIS A 142 -1.58 -10.62 -13.47
C HIS A 142 -2.36 -9.50 -12.78
N THR A 143 -2.53 -9.64 -11.47
CA THR A 143 -3.20 -8.67 -10.59
C THR A 143 -2.35 -8.43 -9.36
N LEU A 144 -2.40 -7.22 -8.80
CA LEU A 144 -1.68 -6.86 -7.59
C LEU A 144 -2.60 -6.01 -6.71
N SER A 145 -2.62 -6.26 -5.43
CA SER A 145 -3.03 -5.29 -4.41
C SER A 145 -1.96 -5.29 -3.34
N LEU A 146 -1.37 -4.12 -3.09
CA LEU A 146 -0.31 -3.93 -2.12
C LEU A 146 -0.65 -2.73 -1.24
N THR A 147 -0.70 -2.97 0.07
CA THR A 147 -0.79 -1.94 1.09
C THR A 147 0.52 -1.89 1.87
N LEU A 148 1.05 -0.69 2.06
CA LEU A 148 2.30 -0.42 2.73
C LEU A 148 2.03 0.52 3.88
N VAL A 149 2.53 0.19 5.06
CA VAL A 149 2.42 1.04 6.25
C VAL A 149 3.81 1.26 6.82
N SER A 150 4.21 2.52 6.96
CA SER A 150 5.49 2.89 7.53
C SER A 150 5.66 2.35 8.94
N THR A 151 6.82 1.76 9.23
CA THR A 151 7.18 1.35 10.61
C THR A 151 7.83 2.50 11.40
N THR A 152 8.16 3.60 10.73
CA THR A 152 8.77 4.79 11.32
C THR A 152 8.10 6.06 10.80
N ASP A 153 8.11 7.12 11.62
CA ASP A 153 7.58 8.42 11.20
C ASP A 153 8.55 9.19 10.31
N VAL A 154 7.99 9.91 9.35
CA VAL A 154 8.71 10.75 8.39
C VAL A 154 8.65 12.22 8.81
N ALA A 155 9.73 12.95 8.62
CA ALA A 155 9.83 14.36 8.99
C ALA A 155 9.25 15.29 7.91
N PHE A 156 8.51 16.31 8.36
CA PHE A 156 7.88 17.33 7.53
C PHE A 156 8.22 18.72 8.03
N ASN A 157 8.41 19.65 7.09
CA ASN A 157 8.43 21.08 7.33
C ASN A 157 7.04 21.62 7.03
N CYS A 158 6.40 22.22 8.03
CA CYS A 158 5.03 22.70 7.94
C CYS A 158 4.93 24.20 8.22
N LYS A 159 3.85 24.81 7.75
CA LYS A 159 3.46 26.19 8.04
C LYS A 159 1.97 26.26 8.28
N HIS A 160 1.58 26.75 9.45
CA HIS A 160 0.20 27.09 9.77
C HIS A 160 -0.02 28.58 9.50
N SER A 161 -1.21 28.96 9.01
CA SER A 161 -1.52 30.35 8.69
C SER A 161 -1.42 31.30 9.90
N ARG A 162 -1.67 30.78 11.11
CA ARG A 162 -1.68 31.57 12.37
C ARG A 162 -0.41 31.47 13.20
N SER A 163 0.12 30.26 13.40
CA SER A 163 1.26 30.00 14.29
C SER A 163 2.60 29.99 13.57
N GLY A 164 2.60 30.10 12.23
CA GLY A 164 3.82 30.14 11.43
C GLY A 164 4.45 28.75 11.23
N PRO A 165 5.77 28.68 11.01
CA PRO A 165 6.46 27.44 10.67
C PRO A 165 6.60 26.50 11.88
N TYR A 166 6.48 25.20 11.64
CA TYR A 166 6.70 24.16 12.65
C TYR A 166 7.17 22.85 11.99
N LYS A 167 7.75 21.95 12.77
CA LYS A 167 8.15 20.61 12.30
C LYS A 167 7.11 19.58 12.73
N SER A 168 6.85 18.59 11.88
CA SER A 168 5.95 17.49 12.18
C SER A 168 6.59 16.15 11.83
N LYS A 169 6.16 15.08 12.51
CA LYS A 169 6.51 13.70 12.22
C LYS A 169 5.23 12.90 12.05
N LYS A 170 5.11 12.14 10.96
CA LYS A 170 3.90 11.39 10.62
C LYS A 170 4.25 10.05 9.98
N GLY A 171 3.51 9.01 10.35
CA GLY A 171 3.49 7.76 9.61
C GLY A 171 2.79 7.93 8.25
N ILE A 172 3.20 7.11 7.29
CA ILE A 172 2.73 7.12 5.91
C ILE A 172 2.16 5.75 5.57
N ALA A 173 1.00 5.75 4.91
CA ALA A 173 0.42 4.56 4.32
C ALA A 173 0.23 4.78 2.81
N LEU A 174 0.50 3.73 2.04
CA LEU A 174 0.34 3.70 0.59
C LEU A 174 -0.43 2.45 0.20
N THR A 175 -1.31 2.59 -0.79
CA THR A 175 -2.00 1.47 -1.40
C THR A 175 -1.85 1.60 -2.91
N LEU A 176 -1.47 0.50 -3.56
CA LEU A 176 -1.19 0.45 -4.99
C LEU A 176 -1.56 -0.92 -5.56
N GLY A 177 -1.58 -1.04 -6.88
CA GLY A 177 -1.96 -2.27 -7.56
C GLY A 177 -2.84 -2.06 -8.79
N THR A 178 -3.47 -3.15 -9.23
CA THR A 178 -4.42 -3.19 -10.35
C THR A 178 -5.81 -2.70 -9.96
N GLY A 179 -6.14 -2.71 -8.68
CA GLY A 179 -7.42 -2.24 -8.14
C GLY A 179 -7.28 -1.69 -6.73
N ALA A 180 -8.39 -1.27 -6.13
CA ALA A 180 -8.42 -0.99 -4.70
C ALA A 180 -8.23 -2.29 -3.89
N PRO A 181 -7.83 -2.23 -2.60
CA PRO A 181 -7.69 -3.42 -1.77
C PRO A 181 -8.97 -4.28 -1.77
N GLY A 182 -8.81 -5.56 -2.08
CA GLY A 182 -9.93 -6.51 -2.21
C GLY A 182 -10.64 -6.49 -3.56
N MET A 183 -10.27 -5.58 -4.47
CA MET A 183 -10.82 -5.45 -5.83
C MET A 183 -9.72 -5.53 -6.89
N GLN A 184 -8.58 -6.15 -6.58
CA GLN A 184 -7.44 -6.27 -7.50
C GLN A 184 -7.77 -6.99 -8.82
N SER A 185 -8.79 -7.85 -8.82
CA SER A 185 -9.22 -8.63 -9.99
C SER A 185 -10.01 -7.82 -11.03
N GLU A 186 -10.38 -6.57 -10.74
CA GLU A 186 -11.18 -5.75 -11.66
C GLU A 186 -10.41 -5.31 -12.91
N THR A 187 -9.09 -5.10 -12.80
CA THR A 187 -8.27 -4.62 -13.94
C THR A 187 -6.98 -5.45 -14.10
N PRO A 188 -7.09 -6.72 -14.53
CA PRO A 188 -5.93 -7.56 -14.72
C PRO A 188 -5.05 -7.05 -15.87
N LEU A 189 -3.74 -7.03 -15.65
CA LEU A 189 -2.75 -6.51 -16.60
C LEU A 189 -2.07 -7.64 -17.38
N PRO A 190 -1.82 -7.49 -18.69
CA PRO A 190 -1.15 -8.52 -19.48
C PRO A 190 0.35 -8.59 -19.18
N PHE A 191 0.97 -9.76 -19.39
CA PHE A 191 2.42 -9.92 -19.37
C PHE A 191 2.94 -10.75 -20.56
N SER A 192 4.20 -10.54 -20.94
CA SER A 192 4.89 -11.34 -21.97
C SER A 192 5.71 -12.49 -21.40
N ASP A 193 6.32 -12.29 -20.23
CA ASP A 193 7.16 -13.26 -19.53
C ASP A 193 6.69 -13.38 -18.07
N PRO A 194 6.27 -14.56 -17.60
CA PRO A 194 5.85 -14.72 -16.20
C PRO A 194 6.99 -14.50 -15.21
N SER A 195 8.26 -14.59 -15.62
CA SER A 195 9.40 -14.28 -14.75
C SER A 195 9.72 -12.79 -14.66
N HIS A 196 9.11 -11.96 -15.51
CA HIS A 196 9.34 -10.52 -15.57
C HIS A 196 8.03 -9.76 -15.83
N LEU A 197 7.41 -9.28 -14.75
CA LEU A 197 6.17 -8.52 -14.80
C LEU A 197 6.50 -7.02 -14.89
N THR A 198 6.26 -6.44 -16.06
CA THR A 198 6.38 -5.01 -16.31
C THR A 198 5.03 -4.42 -16.66
N ALA A 199 4.71 -3.26 -16.08
CA ALA A 199 3.46 -2.57 -16.38
C ALA A 199 3.60 -1.06 -16.27
N LYS A 200 2.80 -0.33 -17.04
CA LYS A 200 2.52 1.10 -16.83
C LYS A 200 1.01 1.25 -16.74
N TYR A 201 0.52 1.63 -15.57
CA TYR A 201 -0.90 1.60 -15.25
C TYR A 201 -1.29 2.80 -14.40
N THR A 202 -2.47 3.35 -14.67
CA THR A 202 -3.08 4.39 -13.84
C THR A 202 -4.29 3.79 -13.13
N LEU A 203 -4.19 3.62 -11.82
CA LEU A 203 -5.33 3.21 -11.00
C LEU A 203 -6.26 4.40 -10.82
N MET A 204 -7.46 4.28 -11.40
CA MET A 204 -8.49 5.30 -11.28
C MET A 204 -9.27 5.14 -9.97
N PRO A 205 -9.73 6.24 -9.35
CA PRO A 205 -10.63 6.15 -8.20
C PRO A 205 -11.90 5.37 -8.55
N THR A 206 -12.28 4.45 -7.68
CA THR A 206 -13.54 3.69 -7.77
C THR A 206 -14.72 4.54 -7.32
N ALA A 207 -15.95 4.06 -7.52
CA ALA A 207 -17.15 4.74 -7.00
C ALA A 207 -17.08 4.97 -5.48
N ALA A 208 -16.46 4.06 -4.72
CA ALA A 208 -16.30 4.15 -3.28
C ALA A 208 -15.20 5.12 -2.83
N THR A 209 -14.25 5.46 -3.69
CA THR A 209 -13.08 6.30 -3.37
C THR A 209 -13.09 7.65 -4.11
N LYS A 210 -14.12 7.87 -4.93
CA LYS A 210 -14.30 9.09 -5.74
C LYS A 210 -14.47 10.31 -4.83
N GLY A 211 -13.66 11.33 -5.08
CA GLY A 211 -13.68 12.58 -4.30
C GLY A 211 -12.79 12.55 -3.05
N GLU A 212 -12.22 11.39 -2.71
CA GLU A 212 -11.20 11.24 -1.66
C GLU A 212 -9.82 10.96 -2.26
N TYR A 213 -9.76 10.28 -3.41
CA TYR A 213 -8.51 9.94 -4.08
C TYR A 213 -8.52 10.41 -5.53
N GLY A 214 -7.35 10.80 -6.03
CA GLY A 214 -7.09 11.03 -7.45
C GLY A 214 -6.47 9.80 -8.11
N PRO A 215 -6.20 9.86 -9.43
CA PRO A 215 -5.53 8.78 -10.15
C PRO A 215 -4.12 8.52 -9.59
N ILE A 216 -3.76 7.24 -9.49
CA ILE A 216 -2.43 6.79 -9.07
C ILE A 216 -1.71 6.23 -10.30
N ASN A 217 -0.73 6.96 -10.81
CA ASN A 217 0.14 6.51 -11.89
C ASN A 217 1.21 5.58 -11.32
N GLN A 218 1.40 4.44 -11.97
CA GLN A 218 2.30 3.39 -11.50
C GLN A 218 3.13 2.83 -12.66
N VAL A 219 4.41 2.55 -12.39
CA VAL A 219 5.32 1.85 -13.30
C VAL A 219 5.97 0.70 -12.56
N TRP A 220 5.82 -0.52 -13.06
CA TRP A 220 6.22 -1.75 -12.39
C TRP A 220 7.36 -2.41 -13.15
N ASP A 221 8.34 -2.90 -12.41
CA ASP A 221 9.38 -3.81 -12.89
C ASP A 221 9.64 -4.83 -11.79
N LEU A 222 9.01 -6.02 -11.90
CA LEU A 222 9.10 -7.10 -10.93
C LEU A 222 9.65 -8.36 -11.58
N LYS A 223 10.67 -8.96 -10.97
CA LYS A 223 11.35 -10.16 -11.48
C LYS A 223 11.25 -11.31 -10.50
N LEU A 224 10.82 -12.47 -10.98
CA LEU A 224 10.86 -13.71 -10.22
C LEU A 224 12.31 -14.18 -10.10
N LYS A 225 12.78 -14.32 -8.87
CA LYS A 225 14.10 -14.87 -8.52
C LYS A 225 13.95 -16.20 -7.81
#